data_AF-A0A370KHA3-F1
#
_entry.id   AF-A0A370KHA3-F1
#
_cell.length_a   1.000
_cell.length_b   1.000
_cell.length_c   1.000
_cell.angle_alpha   90.00
_cell.angle_beta   90.00
_cell.angle_gamma   90.00
#
_symmetry.space_group_name_H-M   'P 1'
#
loop_
_entity.id
_entity.type
_entity.pdbx_description
1 polymer ?
#
loop_
_entity_poly.entity_id
_entity_poly.type
_entity_poly.pdbx_seq_one_letter_code
_entity_poly.pdbx_strand_id
1 'polypeptide(L)' 'MLVHRWKEPLGLGDSRIRIVVSSPEEALTWLIHEPDQSTAKWKRAWNACRAVIEGRMKAEDAKPAVKQAAAH' A
#
# COMPACT_ATOMS: atom_id res chain seq x y z
N MET A 1 -14.18 -7.15 -7.57
CA MET A 1 -14.02 -7.85 -6.27
C MET A 1 -12.60 -7.60 -5.79
N LEU A 2 -12.42 -7.19 -4.53
CA LEU A 2 -11.08 -7.10 -3.93
C LEU A 2 -10.65 -8.51 -3.53
N VAL A 3 -9.58 -9.01 -4.15
CA VAL A 3 -9.13 -10.41 -3.99
C VAL A 3 -8.24 -10.56 -2.77
N HIS A 4 -7.48 -9.52 -2.43
CA HIS A 4 -6.40 -9.59 -1.45
C HIS A 4 -6.66 -8.71 -0.22
N ARG A 5 -7.78 -8.90 0.48
CA ARG A 5 -8.07 -8.12 1.68
C ARG A 5 -7.06 -8.40 2.80
N TRP A 6 -6.62 -7.32 3.46
CA TRP A 6 -5.90 -7.41 4.72
C TRP A 6 -6.85 -7.72 5.87
N LYS A 7 -6.34 -8.45 6.87
CA LYS A 7 -7.05 -8.76 8.11
C LYS A 7 -7.45 -7.50 8.87
N GLU A 8 -6.55 -6.53 8.88
CA GLU A 8 -6.80 -5.21 9.46
C GLU A 8 -6.52 -4.15 8.41
N PRO A 9 -7.43 -3.20 8.19
CA PRO A 9 -7.20 -2.11 7.24
C PRO A 9 -6.08 -1.19 7.74
N LEU A 10 -5.41 -0.55 6.80
CA LEU A 10 -4.32 0.39 7.04
C LEU A 10 -4.84 1.82 6.90
N GLY A 11 -4.63 2.63 7.94
CA GLY A 11 -4.81 4.08 7.83
C GLY A 11 -3.56 4.73 7.25
N LEU A 12 -3.73 5.52 6.20
CA LEU A 12 -2.73 6.29 5.46
C LEU A 12 -3.10 7.78 5.53
N GLY A 13 -2.12 8.64 5.28
CA GLY A 13 -2.30 10.10 5.30
C GLY A 13 -1.78 10.78 6.57
N ASP A 14 -2.01 12.08 6.66
CA ASP A 14 -1.47 12.96 7.71
C ASP A 14 -2.55 13.34 8.75
N SER A 15 -2.23 14.31 9.61
CA SER A 15 -3.14 14.80 10.66
C SER A 15 -4.42 15.46 10.12
N ARG A 16 -4.47 15.79 8.82
CA ARG A 16 -5.59 16.50 8.19
C ARG A 16 -6.50 15.54 7.43
N ILE A 17 -5.93 14.51 6.80
CA ILE A 17 -6.67 13.55 5.99
C ILE A 17 -6.22 12.12 6.33
N ARG A 18 -7.18 11.29 6.73
CA ARG A 18 -6.98 9.85 6.95
C ARG A 18 -7.68 9.05 5.85
N ILE A 19 -6.90 8.41 5.00
CA ILE A 19 -7.37 7.47 3.98
C ILE A 19 -7.26 6.06 4.56
N VAL A 20 -8.31 5.25 4.48
CA VAL A 20 -8.26 3.86 4.94
C VAL A 20 -8.23 2.96 3.72
N VAL A 21 -7.20 2.13 3.61
CA VAL A 21 -7.09 1.10 2.57
C VAL A 21 -7.13 -0.29 3.22
N SER A 22 -7.87 -1.19 2.60
CA SER A 22 -8.15 -2.54 3.09
C SER A 22 -7.49 -3.63 2.25
N SER A 23 -6.82 -3.27 1.16
CA SER A 23 -6.13 -4.21 0.29
C SER A 23 -4.92 -3.59 -0.46
N PRO A 24 -4.02 -4.43 -1.00
CA PRO A 24 -2.94 -4.00 -1.90
C PRO A 24 -3.44 -3.26 -3.14
N GLU A 25 -4.61 -3.61 -3.69
CA GLU A 25 -5.20 -2.91 -4.83
C GLU A 25 -5.58 -1.47 -4.48
N GLU A 26 -6.23 -1.25 -3.33
CA GLU A 26 -6.55 0.09 -2.83
C GLU A 26 -5.28 0.86 -2.47
N ALA A 27 -4.28 0.17 -1.91
CA ALA A 27 -2.98 0.76 -1.62
C ALA A 27 -2.24 1.22 -2.90
N LEU A 28 -2.36 0.49 -4.02
CA LEU A 28 -1.81 0.95 -5.30
C LEU A 28 -2.50 2.20 -5.80
N THR A 29 -3.84 2.26 -5.72
CA THR A 29 -4.58 3.48 -6.07
C THR A 29 -4.10 4.67 -5.25
N TRP A 30 -3.88 4.48 -3.94
CA TRP A 30 -3.30 5.51 -3.09
C TRP A 30 -1.87 5.90 -3.52
N LEU A 31 -0.98 4.92 -3.75
CA LEU A 31 0.41 5.16 -4.15
C LEU A 31 0.54 5.95 -5.47
N ILE A 32 -0.38 5.79 -6.42
CA ILE A 32 -0.39 6.56 -7.68
C ILE A 32 -0.55 8.07 -7.42
N HIS A 33 -1.25 8.43 -6.35
CA HIS A 33 -1.53 9.82 -5.99
C HIS A 33 -0.53 10.41 -4.99
N GLU A 34 0.45 9.61 -4.52
CA GLU A 34 1.52 10.13 -3.68
C GLU A 34 2.43 11.08 -4.46
N PRO A 35 2.83 12.22 -3.86
CA PRO A 35 3.60 13.25 -4.54
C PRO A 35 5.05 12.83 -4.83
N ASP A 36 5.65 11.97 -4.00
CA ASP A 36 7.03 11.51 -4.18
C ASP A 36 7.14 10.01 -4.49
N GLN A 37 7.05 9.69 -5.78
CA GLN A 37 7.18 8.35 -6.33
C GLN A 37 8.64 7.91 -6.56
N SER A 38 9.60 8.81 -6.32
CA SER A 38 11.01 8.54 -6.59
C SER A 38 11.69 7.77 -5.44
N THR A 39 11.13 7.87 -4.23
CA THR A 39 11.72 7.30 -3.02
C THR A 39 11.83 5.78 -3.06
N ALA A 40 12.87 5.26 -2.39
CA ALA A 40 13.03 3.82 -2.22
C ALA A 40 11.85 3.17 -1.46
N LYS A 41 11.26 3.90 -0.51
CA LYS A 41 10.08 3.45 0.24
C LYS A 41 8.87 3.28 -0.69
N TRP A 42 8.60 4.27 -1.55
CA TRP A 42 7.51 4.21 -2.52
C TRP A 42 7.69 3.03 -3.49
N LYS A 43 8.89 2.90 -4.10
CA LYS A 43 9.18 1.80 -5.05
C LYS A 43 9.02 0.43 -4.39
N ARG A 44 9.43 0.30 -3.13
CA ARG A 44 9.26 -0.94 -2.36
C ARG A 44 7.79 -1.26 -2.13
N ALA A 45 6.98 -0.29 -1.72
CA ALA A 45 5.54 -0.48 -1.54
C ALA A 45 4.84 -0.85 -2.84
N TRP A 46 5.16 -0.14 -3.92
CA TRP A 46 4.63 -0.41 -5.27
C TRP A 46 4.91 -1.84 -5.73
N ASN A 47 6.17 -2.26 -5.65
CA ASN A 47 6.58 -3.60 -6.07
C ASN A 47 5.98 -4.70 -5.18
N ALA A 48 5.83 -4.45 -3.87
CA ALA A 48 5.21 -5.39 -2.95
C ALA A 48 3.72 -5.58 -3.28
N CYS A 49 2.95 -4.51 -3.49
CA CYS A 49 1.54 -4.62 -3.87
C CYS A 49 1.37 -5.32 -5.22
N ARG A 50 2.21 -5.01 -6.21
CA ARG A 50 2.21 -5.71 -7.50
C ARG A 50 2.53 -7.20 -7.35
N ALA A 51 3.50 -7.57 -6.53
CA ALA A 51 3.83 -8.97 -6.28
C ALA A 51 2.66 -9.74 -5.67
N VAL A 52 1.81 -9.10 -4.85
CA VAL A 52 0.58 -9.73 -4.35
C VAL A 52 -0.42 -9.98 -5.48
N ILE A 53 -0.68 -8.97 -6.30
CA ILE A 53 -1.64 -9.08 -7.42
C ILE A 53 -1.19 -10.15 -8.43
N GLU A 54 0.11 -10.28 -8.64
CA GLU A 54 0.72 -11.30 -9.50
C GLU A 54 0.82 -12.69 -8.82
N GLY A 55 0.34 -12.84 -7.59
CA GLY A 55 0.34 -14.11 -6.85
C GLY A 55 1.73 -14.56 -6.35
N ARG A 56 2.73 -13.67 -6.39
CA ARG A 56 4.12 -13.92 -5.97
C ARG A 56 4.38 -13.62 -4.49
N MET A 57 3.43 -13.00 -3.80
CA MET A 57 3.53 -12.59 -2.40
C MET A 57 2.16 -12.68 -1.71
N LYS A 58 2.11 -12.95 -0.41
CA LYS A 58 0.84 -12.91 0.34
C LYS A 58 0.46 -11.46 0.63
N ALA A 59 -0.84 -11.18 0.68
CA ALA A 59 -1.35 -9.84 0.94
C ALA A 59 -0.76 -9.19 2.19
N GLU A 60 -0.71 -9.93 3.31
CA GLU A 60 -0.18 -9.42 4.58
C GLU A 60 1.31 -9.05 4.54
N ASP A 61 2.10 -9.70 3.68
CA ASP A 61 3.55 -9.45 3.58
C ASP A 61 3.84 -8.10 2.90
N ALA A 62 2.93 -7.59 2.08
CA ALA A 62 3.05 -6.28 1.43
C ALA A 62 2.64 -5.11 2.35
N LYS A 63 1.77 -5.36 3.33
CA LYS A 63 1.25 -4.35 4.26
C LYS A 63 2.33 -3.51 4.97
N PRO A 64 3.42 -4.07 5.53
CA PRO A 64 4.47 -3.27 6.17
C PRO A 64 5.20 -2.34 5.20
N ALA A 65 5.36 -2.72 3.93
CA ALA A 65 5.99 -1.87 2.92
C ALA A 65 5.12 -0.64 2.62
N VAL A 66 3.80 -0.82 2.50
CA VAL A 66 2.85 0.29 2.33
C VAL A 66 2.86 1.21 3.54
N LYS A 67 2.86 0.66 4.76
CA LYS A 67 2.95 1.45 6.00
C LYS A 67 4.23 2.30 6.05
N GLN A 68 5.35 1.76 5.59
CA GLN A 68 6.61 2.52 5.52
C GLN A 68 6.57 3.65 4.50
N ALA A 69 5.93 3.44 3.34
CA ALA A 69 5.76 4.49 2.34
C ALA A 69 4.90 5.65 2.85
N ALA A 70 3.90 5.38 3.68
CA ALA A 70 3.06 6.41 4.31
C ALA A 70 3.66 7.04 5.57
N ALA A 71 4.77 6.50 6.09
CA ALA A 71 5.51 7.11 7.18
C ALA A 71 6.50 8.13 6.59
N HIS A 72 6.05 9.39 6.51
CA HIS A 72 6.88 10.55 6.19
C HIS A 72 8.05 10.69 7.18
#